data_AF-A0A1U7RII7-F1
#
_entry.id   AF-A0A1U7RII7-F1
#
_cell.length_a   1.000
_cell.length_b   1.000
_cell.length_c   1.000
_cell.angle_alpha   90.00
_cell.angle_beta   90.00
_cell.angle_gamma   90.00
#
_symmetry.space_group_name_H-M   'P 1'
#
loop_
_entity.id
_entity.type
_entity.pdbx_description
1 polymer ?
#
loop_
_entity_poly.entity_id
_entity_poly.type
_entity_poly.pdbx_seq_one_letter_code
_entity_poly.pdbx_strand_id
1 'polypeptide(L)'
;GVRGRVAADSDYMAVNGSQIGRLRLAGIQVRHDQESGYMHHKFAIVDQKMLITGSLNWTTQAIQSNRENVLIVEDAEYVKPFLAEFERIWEEYNPANYTFFPKGKNQK
;
A
#
# COMPACT_ATOMS: atom_id res chain seq x y z
N GLY A 1 -15.59 -14.51 -6.02
CA GLY A 1 -14.88 -13.73 -4.99
C GLY A 1 -14.37 -12.43 -5.59
N VAL A 2 -14.10 -11.42 -4.76
CA VAL A 2 -13.49 -10.15 -5.18
C VAL A 2 -11.97 -10.32 -5.29
N ARG A 3 -11.34 -9.72 -6.29
CA ARG A 3 -9.87 -9.71 -6.44
C ARG A 3 -9.30 -8.46 -5.78
N GLY A 4 -8.36 -8.63 -4.86
CA GLY A 4 -7.68 -7.54 -4.16
C GLY A 4 -6.16 -7.62 -4.27
N ARG A 5 -5.52 -6.45 -4.25
CA ARG A 5 -4.07 -6.26 -4.16
C ARG A 5 -3.79 -5.21 -3.09
N VAL A 6 -2.72 -5.39 -2.32
CA VAL A 6 -2.34 -4.47 -1.24
C VAL A 6 -0.86 -4.15 -1.33
N ALA A 7 -0.51 -2.86 -1.43
CA ALA A 7 0.84 -2.39 -1.18
C ALA A 7 0.89 -1.89 0.28
N ALA A 8 1.93 -2.28 1.02
CA ALA A 8 2.08 -1.94 2.42
C ALA A 8 3.52 -1.52 2.73
N ASP A 9 3.70 -0.78 3.83
CA ASP A 9 5.00 -0.45 4.39
C ASP A 9 5.58 -1.66 5.13
N SER A 10 6.82 -2.04 4.79
CA SER A 10 7.47 -3.24 5.32
C SER A 10 7.64 -3.24 6.85
N ASP A 11 7.91 -2.08 7.45
CA ASP A 11 8.09 -1.93 8.90
C ASP A 11 6.77 -2.14 9.67
N TYR A 12 5.63 -1.81 9.04
CA TYR A 12 4.31 -1.91 9.67
C TYR A 12 3.56 -3.21 9.36
N MET A 13 4.13 -4.11 8.56
CA MET A 13 3.46 -5.37 8.24
C MET A 13 3.40 -6.34 9.42
N ALA A 14 4.40 -6.34 10.29
CA ALA A 14 4.54 -7.29 11.39
C ALA A 14 4.14 -6.71 12.77
N VAL A 15 3.71 -5.44 12.83
CA VAL A 15 3.28 -4.83 14.10
C VAL A 15 2.02 -5.51 14.63
N ASN A 16 1.89 -5.54 15.96
CA ASN A 16 0.74 -6.16 16.60
C ASN A 16 -0.58 -5.50 16.15
N GLY A 17 -1.56 -6.32 15.79
CA GLY A 17 -2.84 -5.86 15.23
C GLY A 17 -2.85 -5.66 13.72
N SER A 18 -1.70 -5.73 13.02
CA SER A 18 -1.67 -5.68 11.56
C SER A 18 -2.47 -6.83 10.94
N GLN A 19 -3.31 -6.52 9.95
CA GLN A 19 -4.13 -7.52 9.26
C GLN A 19 -3.45 -8.10 8.01
N ILE A 20 -2.26 -7.61 7.63
CA ILE A 20 -1.56 -8.00 6.40
C ILE A 20 -1.31 -9.52 6.34
N GLY A 21 -0.90 -10.13 7.45
CA GLY A 21 -0.69 -11.58 7.52
C GLY A 21 -1.98 -12.38 7.22
N ARG A 22 -3.13 -11.92 7.74
CA ARG A 22 -4.43 -12.56 7.49
C ARG A 22 -4.87 -12.42 6.03
N LEU A 23 -4.66 -11.25 5.44
CA LEU A 23 -4.96 -11.02 4.02
C LEU A 23 -4.11 -11.93 3.13
N ARG A 24 -2.81 -12.07 3.41
CA ARG A 24 -1.93 -13.01 2.70
C ARG A 24 -2.42 -14.46 2.82
N LEU A 25 -2.77 -14.90 4.03
CA LEU A 25 -3.32 -16.25 4.28
C LEU A 25 -4.63 -16.50 3.54
N ALA A 26 -5.45 -15.46 3.34
CA ALA A 26 -6.67 -15.52 2.55
C ALA A 26 -6.44 -15.49 1.02
N GLY A 27 -5.18 -15.47 0.56
CA GLY A 27 -4.82 -15.46 -0.86
C GLY A 27 -4.84 -14.07 -1.51
N ILE A 28 -4.94 -12.99 -0.73
CA ILE A 28 -4.82 -11.63 -1.25
C ILE A 28 -3.34 -11.34 -1.49
N GLN A 29 -3.05 -10.81 -2.67
CA GLN A 29 -1.68 -10.45 -3.04
C GLN A 29 -1.25 -9.22 -2.26
N VAL A 30 -0.11 -9.32 -1.58
CA VAL A 30 0.47 -8.21 -0.83
C VAL A 30 1.94 -8.02 -1.19
N ARG A 31 2.29 -6.81 -1.65
CA ARG A 31 3.66 -6.36 -1.93
C ARG A 31 4.06 -5.25 -0.94
N HIS A 32 5.36 -5.07 -0.74
CA HIS A 32 5.92 -4.03 0.14
C HIS A 32 7.27 -3.55 -0.36
N ASP A 33 7.73 -2.43 0.19
CA ASP A 33 9.05 -1.86 -0.03
C ASP A 33 10.19 -2.78 0.47
N GLN A 34 11.40 -2.47 0.00
CA GLN A 34 12.67 -3.06 0.45
C GLN A 34 13.69 -1.98 0.87
N GLU A 35 13.37 -0.71 0.64
CA GLU A 35 14.30 0.42 0.78
C GLU A 35 13.91 1.30 1.97
N SER A 36 14.84 2.14 2.42
CA SER A 36 14.58 3.06 3.52
C SER A 36 13.59 4.17 3.11
N GLY A 37 12.52 4.34 3.89
CA GLY A 37 11.55 5.41 3.70
C GLY A 37 10.13 4.88 3.86
N TYR A 38 9.25 5.67 4.46
CA TYR A 38 7.91 5.19 4.78
C TYR A 38 6.96 5.25 3.57
N MET A 39 6.30 4.13 3.26
CA MET A 39 5.14 4.10 2.36
C MET A 39 3.95 4.75 3.07
N HIS A 40 3.86 6.07 3.00
CA HIS A 40 2.88 6.86 3.77
C HIS A 40 1.57 7.11 3.02
N HIS A 41 1.35 6.51 1.86
CA HIS A 41 0.08 6.62 1.15
C HIS A 41 -1.04 5.87 1.89
N LYS A 42 -2.20 6.53 2.00
CA LYS A 42 -3.42 5.95 2.59
C LYS A 42 -4.55 6.11 1.60
N PHE A 43 -4.63 5.20 0.63
CA PHE A 43 -5.74 5.19 -0.30
C PHE A 43 -6.16 3.78 -0.71
N ALA A 44 -7.39 3.67 -1.18
CA ALA A 44 -7.93 2.46 -1.80
C ALA A 44 -8.69 2.85 -3.07
N ILE A 45 -8.64 1.96 -4.07
CA ILE A 45 -9.35 2.13 -5.33
C ILE A 45 -10.29 0.94 -5.49
N VAL A 46 -11.58 1.22 -5.67
CA VAL A 46 -12.61 0.20 -5.87
C VAL A 46 -13.11 0.28 -7.30
N ASP A 47 -13.11 -0.86 -7.98
CA ASP A 47 -13.59 -1.06 -9.35
C ASP A 47 -13.04 -0.06 -10.38
N GLN A 48 -11.87 0.55 -10.10
CA GLN A 48 -11.26 1.63 -10.90
C GLN A 48 -12.16 2.86 -11.07
N LYS A 49 -13.13 3.05 -10.17
CA LYS A 49 -14.16 4.10 -10.26
C LYS A 49 -14.29 4.94 -9.00
N MET A 50 -13.90 4.40 -7.86
CA MET A 50 -13.98 5.09 -6.57
C MET A 50 -12.59 5.15 -5.95
N LEU A 51 -12.21 6.34 -5.51
CA LEU A 51 -11.04 6.61 -4.69
C LEU A 51 -11.48 6.88 -3.26
N ILE A 52 -10.87 6.17 -2.31
CA ILE A 52 -10.95 6.47 -0.88
C ILE A 52 -9.55 6.93 -0.46
N THR A 53 -9.40 8.12 0.10
CA THR A 53 -8.09 8.68 0.49
C THR A 53 -8.22 9.64 1.68
N GLY A 54 -7.12 10.03 2.29
CA GLY A 54 -7.10 11.02 3.37
C GLY A 54 -5.89 10.89 4.29
N SER A 55 -6.01 11.41 5.51
CA SER A 55 -4.97 11.27 6.55
C SER A 55 -5.04 9.95 7.31
N LEU A 56 -6.20 9.26 7.23
CA LEU A 56 -6.51 8.07 8.02
C LEU A 56 -5.55 6.90 7.71
N ASN A 57 -4.75 6.51 8.69
CA ASN A 57 -4.16 5.17 8.71
C ASN A 57 -5.25 4.14 8.98
N TRP A 58 -5.18 2.96 8.35
CA TRP A 58 -6.21 1.92 8.49
C TRP A 58 -6.04 1.12 9.79
N THR A 59 -6.10 1.82 10.92
CA THR A 59 -5.92 1.29 12.27
C THR A 59 -7.11 1.65 13.15
N THR A 60 -7.39 0.83 14.17
CA THR A 60 -8.48 1.07 15.13
C THR A 60 -8.31 2.42 15.84
N GLN A 61 -7.08 2.78 16.20
CA GLN A 61 -6.77 4.06 16.86
C GLN A 61 -7.13 5.26 15.97
N ALA A 62 -6.75 5.22 14.69
CA ALA A 62 -7.05 6.30 13.76
C ALA A 62 -8.56 6.47 13.54
N ILE A 63 -9.30 5.36 13.49
CA ILE A 63 -10.75 5.36 13.32
C ILE A 63 -11.49 5.87 14.57
N GLN A 64 -11.04 5.51 15.76
CA GLN A 64 -11.81 5.73 17.00
C GLN A 64 -11.40 6.97 17.79
N SER A 65 -10.20 7.49 17.59
CA SER A 65 -9.62 8.46 18.54
C SER A 65 -8.84 9.59 17.91
N ASN A 66 -8.26 9.39 16.73
CA ASN A 66 -7.57 10.47 16.05
C ASN A 66 -8.55 11.38 15.31
N ARG A 67 -8.13 12.63 15.10
CA ARG A 67 -8.83 13.54 14.18
C ARG A 67 -8.26 13.32 12.79
N GLU A 68 -8.96 12.53 12.00
CA GLU A 68 -8.58 12.17 10.63
C GLU A 68 -9.59 12.73 9.64
N ASN A 69 -9.18 12.87 8.38
CA ASN A 69 -10.11 13.09 7.27
C ASN A 69 -10.16 11.88 6.36
N VAL A 70 -11.32 11.67 5.75
CA VAL A 70 -11.54 10.71 4.66
C VAL A 70 -12.29 11.42 3.55
N LEU A 71 -11.78 11.28 2.33
CA LEU A 71 -12.43 11.69 1.10
C LEU A 71 -12.81 10.44 0.31
N ILE A 72 -14.04 10.42 -0.18
CA ILE A 72 -14.54 9.40 -1.12
C ILE A 72 -14.92 10.15 -2.38
N VAL A 73 -14.30 9.77 -3.50
CA VAL A 73 -14.42 10.47 -4.78
C VAL A 73 -14.72 9.46 -5.88
N GLU A 74 -15.78 9.72 -6.66
CA GLU A 74 -16.21 8.90 -7.80
C GLU A 74 -16.06 9.66 -9.12
N ASP A 75 -14.91 10.29 -9.30
CA ASP A 75 -14.58 11.06 -10.51
C ASP A 75 -13.27 10.55 -11.10
N ALA A 76 -13.32 10.22 -12.39
CA ALA A 76 -12.21 9.67 -13.14
C ALA A 76 -10.98 10.59 -13.18
N GLU A 77 -11.16 11.92 -13.07
CA GLU A 77 -10.06 12.88 -13.01
C GLU A 77 -9.16 12.64 -11.80
N TYR A 78 -9.76 12.30 -10.64
CA TYR A 78 -9.02 12.01 -9.42
C TYR A 78 -8.67 10.53 -9.27
N VAL A 79 -9.48 9.60 -9.80
CA VAL A 79 -9.22 8.16 -9.66
C VAL A 79 -8.02 7.73 -10.50
N LYS A 80 -7.89 8.24 -11.74
CA LYS A 80 -6.84 7.78 -12.67
C LYS A 80 -5.40 8.00 -12.16
N PRO A 81 -5.03 9.18 -11.62
CA PRO A 81 -3.69 9.39 -11.09
C PRO A 81 -3.34 8.45 -9.93
N PHE A 82 -4.29 8.21 -9.01
CA PHE A 82 -4.08 7.28 -7.90
C PHE A 82 -3.96 5.83 -8.37
N LEU A 83 -4.71 5.44 -9.41
CA LEU A 83 -4.57 4.12 -10.02
C LEU A 83 -3.18 3.96 -10.66
N ALA A 84 -2.74 4.97 -11.43
CA ALA A 84 -1.42 4.97 -12.03
C ALA A 84 -0.30 4.87 -10.98
N GLU A 85 -0.44 5.62 -9.88
CA GLU A 85 0.52 5.56 -8.77
C GLU A 85 0.50 4.20 -8.08
N PHE A 86 -0.68 3.61 -7.87
CA PHE A 86 -0.77 2.25 -7.33
C PHE A 86 -0.07 1.23 -8.24
N GLU A 87 -0.28 1.27 -9.55
CA GLU A 87 0.41 0.35 -10.47
C GLU A 87 1.93 0.58 -10.48
N ARG A 88 2.37 1.84 -10.39
CA ARG A 88 3.80 2.19 -10.29
C ARG A 88 4.42 1.58 -9.04
N ILE A 89 3.81 1.79 -7.86
CA ILE A 89 4.24 1.20 -6.58
C ILE A 89 4.18 -0.33 -6.65
N TRP A 90 3.12 -0.87 -7.25
CA TRP A 90 2.94 -2.32 -7.37
C TRP A 90 4.12 -2.95 -8.11
N GLU A 91 4.53 -2.39 -9.24
CA GLU A 91 5.67 -2.88 -10.02
C GLU A 91 7.03 -2.58 -9.37
N GLU A 92 7.17 -1.44 -8.69
CA GLU A 92 8.35 -1.16 -7.87
C GLU A 92 8.56 -2.25 -6.82
N TYR A 93 7.49 -2.64 -6.13
CA TYR A 93 7.51 -3.65 -5.08
C TYR A 93 7.37 -5.08 -5.60
N ASN A 94 7.54 -5.30 -6.90
CA ASN A 94 7.52 -6.62 -7.49
C ASN A 94 8.66 -7.47 -6.88
N PRO A 95 8.38 -8.63 -6.25
CA PRO A 95 9.42 -9.45 -5.62
C PRO A 95 10.51 -9.92 -6.58
N ALA A 96 10.23 -9.95 -7.89
CA ALA A 96 11.23 -10.24 -8.91
C ALA A 96 12.35 -9.18 -8.99
N ASN A 97 12.10 -7.98 -8.48
CA ASN A 97 13.06 -6.88 -8.44
C ASN A 97 13.89 -6.86 -7.14
N TYR A 98 13.58 -7.73 -6.16
CA TYR A 98 14.26 -7.71 -4.86
C TYR A 98 15.73 -8.14 -5.00
N THR A 99 16.62 -7.39 -4.35
CA THR A 99 18.06 -7.69 -4.33
C THR A 99 18.45 -8.21 -2.94
N PHE A 100 18.57 -9.53 -2.82
CA PHE A 100 18.95 -10.17 -1.54
C PHE A 100 20.45 -10.07 -1.25
N PHE A 101 21.26 -9.84 -2.29
CA PHE A 101 22.68 -9.61 -2.18
C PHE A 101 22.98 -8.24 -2.78
N PRO A 102 23.70 -7.36 -2.06
CA PRO A 102 24.13 -6.10 -2.64
C PRO A 102 24.95 -6.40 -3.90
N LYS A 103 24.57 -5.83 -5.04
CA LYS A 103 25.49 -5.78 -6.18
C LYS A 103 26.73 -5.06 -5.68
N GLY A 104 27.86 -5.75 -5.62
CA GLY A 104 29.10 -5.24 -5.05
C GLY A 104 29.34 -3.81 -5.52
N LYS A 105 29.46 -2.88 -4.57
CA LYS A 105 29.84 -1.51 -4.89
C LYS A 105 31.18 -1.59 -5.61
N ASN A 106 31.20 -1.40 -6.93
CA ASN A 106 32.42 -1.09 -7.63
C ASN A 106 32.91 0.23 -7.04
N GLN A 107 33.92 0.14 -6.17
CA GLN A 107 34.69 1.28 -5.72
C GLN A 107 35.33 1.90 -6.97
N LYS A 108 34.89 3.11 -7.30
CA LYS A 108 35.70 4.07 -8.04
C LYS A 108 35.97 5.23 -7.12
#